data_AF-A0AAW7MFM8-F1
#
_entry.id   AF-A0AAW7MFM8-F1
#
_cell.length_a   1.000
_cell.length_b   1.000
_cell.length_c   1.000
_cell.angle_alpha   90.00
_cell.angle_beta   90.00
_cell.angle_gamma   90.00
#
_symmetry.space_group_name_H-M   'P 1'
#
loop_
_entity.id
_entity.type
_entity.pdbx_description
1 polymer ?
#
loop_
_entity_poly.entity_id
_entity_poly.type
_entity_poly.pdbx_seq_one_letter_code
_entity_poly.pdbx_strand_id
1 'polypeptide(L)'
;MSRWPSEDAPAKVTVKDTEANQHEPGYEDETTNPGKPVDVPQTGDTDLPDGTHFDGPGEVPEGWDVDVNPDNGTTTVTPPADAKPGTEVEVPVKVTYPDGSTEDVPVKVTVDSNQAGEHEPGYEDATTKPGKPVDVPQTGDTDLPDGTHFDGPSEVPEGWDVDVNPDDGTTTVTPPA
;
A
#
# COMPACT_ATOMS: atom_id res chain seq x y z
N MET A 1 -61.26 58.57 3.57
CA MET A 1 -60.44 57.45 4.09
C MET A 1 -59.54 56.98 2.97
N SER A 2 -58.24 57.31 2.99
CA SER A 2 -57.28 56.79 2.01
C SER A 2 -56.83 55.40 2.45
N ARG A 3 -57.03 54.40 1.60
CA ARG A 3 -56.53 53.05 1.78
C ARG A 3 -55.14 52.99 1.15
N TRP A 4 -54.12 52.76 1.98
CA TRP A 4 -52.77 52.47 1.52
C TRP A 4 -52.77 51.10 0.82
N PRO A 5 -52.12 50.92 -0.33
CA PRO A 5 -51.75 49.59 -0.78
C PRO A 5 -50.62 49.08 0.11
N SER A 6 -50.77 47.86 0.63
CA SER A 6 -49.65 47.12 1.21
C SER A 6 -48.68 46.79 0.09
N GLU A 7 -47.46 47.34 0.15
CA GLU A 7 -46.34 46.85 -0.65
C GLU A 7 -45.89 45.51 -0.07
N ASP A 8 -46.33 44.42 -0.71
CA ASP A 8 -45.70 43.09 -0.57
C ASP A 8 -44.27 43.21 -1.11
N ALA A 9 -43.29 43.37 -0.22
CA ALA A 9 -41.89 43.26 -0.58
C ALA A 9 -41.57 41.78 -0.84
N PRO A 10 -41.08 41.39 -2.03
CA PRO A 10 -40.76 39.99 -2.28
C PRO A 10 -39.62 39.56 -1.36
N ALA A 11 -39.80 38.43 -0.66
CA ALA A 11 -38.74 37.81 0.10
C ALA A 11 -37.58 37.46 -0.85
N LYS A 12 -36.39 38.03 -0.60
CA LYS A 12 -35.17 37.61 -1.29
C LYS A 12 -34.72 36.27 -0.72
N VAL A 13 -34.85 35.21 -1.50
CA VAL A 13 -34.20 33.92 -1.21
C VAL A 13 -32.78 34.01 -1.77
N THR A 14 -31.79 33.93 -0.88
CA THR A 14 -30.38 33.75 -1.27
C THR A 14 -29.98 32.32 -0.99
N VAL A 15 -29.45 31.62 -2.00
CA VAL A 15 -28.78 30.33 -1.81
C VAL A 15 -27.42 30.64 -1.20
N LYS A 16 -27.11 30.05 -0.04
CA LYS A 16 -25.76 30.09 0.52
C LYS A 16 -24.92 29.02 -0.18
N ASP A 17 -23.64 29.29 -0.43
CA ASP A 17 -22.71 28.26 -0.85
C ASP A 17 -22.59 27.19 0.24
N THR A 18 -22.44 25.93 -0.17
CA THR A 18 -22.27 24.79 0.73
C THR A 18 -20.85 24.74 1.27
N GLU A 19 -20.65 24.04 2.38
CA GLU A 19 -19.31 23.81 2.96
C GLU A 19 -18.42 23.02 1.99
N ALA A 20 -18.96 22.01 1.28
CA ALA A 20 -18.22 21.29 0.23
C ALA A 20 -17.71 22.15 -0.93
N ASN A 21 -18.25 23.37 -1.14
CA ASN A 21 -17.73 24.28 -2.17
C ASN A 21 -16.68 25.27 -1.63
N GLN A 22 -16.40 25.22 -0.33
CA GLN A 22 -15.50 26.14 0.38
C GLN A 22 -14.25 25.46 0.91
N HIS A 23 -14.24 24.13 0.95
CA HIS A 23 -13.17 23.29 1.43
C HIS A 23 -12.62 22.42 0.30
N GLU A 24 -11.35 22.05 0.40
CA GLU A 24 -10.67 21.23 -0.61
C GLU A 24 -9.75 20.21 0.11
N PRO A 25 -10.33 19.19 0.76
CA PRO A 25 -9.56 18.11 1.34
C PRO A 25 -8.81 17.32 0.25
N GLY A 26 -7.65 16.77 0.60
CA GLY A 26 -6.80 16.07 -0.37
C GLY A 26 -5.86 15.07 0.30
N TYR A 27 -5.36 14.15 -0.52
CA TYR A 27 -4.39 13.12 -0.15
C TYR A 27 -3.24 13.17 -1.15
N GLU A 28 -2.02 12.95 -0.67
CA GLU A 28 -0.88 12.71 -1.56
C GLU A 28 -0.85 11.23 -1.98
N ASP A 29 -0.24 10.96 -3.14
CA ASP A 29 -0.01 9.60 -3.61
C ASP A 29 1.00 8.89 -2.69
N GLU A 30 0.68 7.64 -2.32
CA GLU A 30 1.58 6.79 -1.52
C GLU A 30 1.94 5.50 -2.24
N THR A 31 3.04 4.88 -1.81
CA THR A 31 3.47 3.58 -2.33
C THR A 31 3.62 2.54 -1.23
N THR A 32 3.41 1.27 -1.58
CA THR A 32 3.60 0.17 -0.63
C THR A 32 3.90 -1.15 -1.32
N ASN A 33 4.56 -2.05 -0.62
CA ASN A 33 4.83 -3.40 -1.12
C ASN A 33 3.58 -4.29 -1.09
N PRO A 34 3.52 -5.36 -1.91
CA PRO A 34 2.45 -6.35 -1.86
C PRO A 34 2.19 -6.87 -0.44
N GLY A 35 0.92 -6.88 -0.02
CA GLY A 35 0.51 -7.33 1.31
C GLY A 35 0.93 -6.42 2.47
N LYS A 36 1.49 -5.23 2.23
CA LYS A 36 1.87 -4.29 3.28
C LYS A 36 0.87 -3.13 3.36
N PRO A 37 0.27 -2.86 4.53
CA PRO A 37 -0.57 -1.69 4.71
C PRO A 37 0.27 -0.42 4.61
N VAL A 38 -0.32 0.64 4.05
CA VAL A 38 0.19 2.01 4.07
C VAL A 38 -0.91 2.96 4.52
N ASP A 39 -0.55 3.92 5.36
CA ASP A 39 -1.45 4.98 5.81
C ASP A 39 -1.30 6.19 4.90
N VAL A 40 -2.40 6.64 4.32
CA VAL A 40 -2.47 7.84 3.48
C VAL A 40 -3.22 8.92 4.28
N PRO A 41 -2.50 9.84 4.95
CA PRO A 41 -3.12 10.91 5.71
C PRO A 41 -3.76 11.95 4.80
N GLN A 42 -4.83 12.58 5.27
CA GLN A 42 -5.36 13.78 4.64
C GLN A 42 -4.34 14.93 4.82
N THR A 43 -3.95 15.57 3.73
CA THR A 43 -2.91 16.60 3.68
C THR A 43 -3.35 17.92 3.02
N GLY A 44 -4.52 17.93 2.38
CA GLY A 44 -5.12 19.11 1.77
C GLY A 44 -5.64 20.11 2.80
N ASP A 45 -6.87 20.59 2.62
CA ASP A 45 -7.50 21.45 3.63
C ASP A 45 -7.75 20.68 4.93
N THR A 46 -7.01 21.05 5.98
CA THR A 46 -7.11 20.44 7.32
C THR A 46 -7.96 21.28 8.29
N ASP A 47 -8.34 22.51 7.91
CA ASP A 47 -9.17 23.41 8.71
C ASP A 47 -10.64 23.22 8.37
N LEU A 48 -11.13 21.99 8.63
CA LEU A 48 -12.49 21.59 8.32
C LEU A 48 -13.44 21.93 9.47
N PRO A 49 -14.72 22.22 9.18
CA PRO A 49 -15.72 22.51 10.20
C PRO A 49 -15.89 21.36 11.21
N ASP A 50 -16.08 21.72 12.49
CA ASP A 50 -16.39 20.75 13.54
C ASP A 50 -17.65 19.94 13.18
N GLY A 51 -17.51 18.61 13.16
CA GLY A 51 -18.58 17.69 12.76
C GLY A 51 -18.45 17.17 11.33
N THR A 52 -17.42 17.59 10.60
CA THR A 52 -17.00 16.89 9.37
C THR A 52 -16.61 15.45 9.70
N HIS A 53 -17.02 14.51 8.85
CA HIS A 53 -16.74 13.08 9.01
C HIS A 53 -16.34 12.45 7.67
N PHE A 54 -15.48 11.45 7.74
CA PHE A 54 -14.95 10.73 6.59
C PHE A 54 -15.51 9.31 6.55
N ASP A 55 -15.96 8.88 5.38
CA ASP A 55 -16.46 7.53 5.18
C ASP A 55 -15.63 6.81 4.11
N GLY A 56 -15.39 5.52 4.35
CA GLY A 56 -14.74 4.65 3.38
C GLY A 56 -15.53 4.50 2.08
N PRO A 57 -14.87 4.02 1.01
CA PRO A 57 -15.54 3.79 -0.26
C PRO A 57 -16.65 2.76 -0.11
N GLY A 58 -17.73 2.94 -0.87
CA GLY A 58 -18.83 1.96 -0.89
C GLY A 58 -18.45 0.62 -1.52
N GLU A 59 -17.45 0.61 -2.40
CA GLU A 59 -16.90 -0.58 -3.04
C GLU A 59 -15.37 -0.52 -3.02
N VAL A 60 -14.73 -1.64 -2.66
CA VAL A 60 -13.28 -1.81 -2.67
C VAL A 60 -12.91 -2.84 -3.75
N PRO A 61 -11.85 -2.63 -4.54
CA PRO A 61 -11.39 -3.61 -5.51
C PRO A 61 -11.09 -4.99 -4.89
N GLU A 62 -11.30 -6.05 -5.66
CA GLU A 62 -11.08 -7.41 -5.17
C GLU A 62 -9.65 -7.62 -4.65
N GLY A 63 -9.53 -8.16 -3.44
CA GLY A 63 -8.25 -8.45 -2.80
C GLY A 63 -7.56 -7.26 -2.13
N TRP A 64 -8.09 -6.04 -2.28
CA TRP A 64 -7.63 -4.87 -1.56
C TRP A 64 -8.41 -4.71 -0.25
N ASP A 65 -7.75 -4.17 0.76
CA ASP A 65 -8.36 -3.76 2.02
C ASP A 65 -8.18 -2.25 2.19
N VAL A 66 -9.25 -1.56 2.58
CA VAL A 66 -9.27 -0.10 2.74
C VAL A 66 -10.04 0.23 4.01
N ASP A 67 -9.38 0.88 4.95
CA ASP A 67 -9.97 1.40 6.18
C ASP A 67 -9.81 2.92 6.21
N VAL A 68 -10.87 3.64 6.56
CA VAL A 68 -10.84 5.11 6.64
C VAL A 68 -11.12 5.51 8.07
N ASN A 69 -10.22 6.31 8.64
CA ASN A 69 -10.43 6.90 9.94
C ASN A 69 -11.52 7.99 9.84
N PRO A 70 -12.65 7.81 10.55
CA PRO A 70 -13.80 8.71 10.44
C PRO A 70 -13.55 10.15 10.90
N ASP A 71 -12.57 10.35 11.79
CA ASP A 71 -12.35 11.62 12.45
C ASP A 71 -11.35 12.51 11.69
N ASN A 72 -10.38 11.91 11.00
CA ASN A 72 -9.27 12.64 10.37
C ASN A 72 -9.02 12.27 8.91
N GLY A 73 -9.80 11.33 8.35
CA GLY A 73 -9.69 10.91 6.95
C GLY A 73 -8.48 10.04 6.62
N THR A 74 -7.60 9.75 7.58
CA THR A 74 -6.44 8.87 7.32
C THR A 74 -6.93 7.53 6.79
N THR A 75 -6.48 7.19 5.59
CA THR A 75 -6.93 6.01 4.85
C THR A 75 -5.83 4.97 4.84
N THR A 76 -6.03 3.84 5.49
CA THR A 76 -5.10 2.70 5.45
C THR A 76 -5.47 1.81 4.27
N VAL A 77 -4.53 1.62 3.34
CA VAL A 77 -4.72 0.78 2.15
C VAL A 77 -3.76 -0.40 2.19
N THR A 78 -4.27 -1.61 1.96
CA THR A 78 -3.46 -2.84 1.87
C THR A 78 -3.69 -3.53 0.53
N PRO A 79 -2.67 -3.64 -0.34
CA PRO A 79 -2.75 -4.44 -1.55
C PRO A 79 -2.75 -5.94 -1.24
N PRO A 80 -3.26 -6.78 -2.16
CA PRO A 80 -3.11 -8.23 -2.02
C PRO A 80 -1.62 -8.62 -2.04
N ALA A 81 -1.28 -9.73 -1.37
CA ALA A 81 0.10 -10.18 -1.22
C ALA A 81 0.76 -10.60 -2.55
N ASP A 82 -0.04 -10.92 -3.56
CA ASP A 82 0.38 -11.28 -4.92
C ASP A 82 0.17 -10.13 -5.92
N ALA A 83 -0.08 -8.90 -5.43
CA ALA A 83 -0.16 -7.72 -6.28
C ALA A 83 1.12 -7.55 -7.11
N LYS A 84 0.95 -7.18 -8.39
CA LYS A 84 2.09 -6.94 -9.28
C LYS A 84 2.67 -5.55 -9.03
N PRO A 85 4.00 -5.39 -9.07
CA PRO A 85 4.63 -4.07 -9.03
C PRO A 85 4.07 -3.16 -10.15
N GLY A 86 3.80 -1.89 -9.81
CA GLY A 86 3.16 -0.91 -10.66
C GLY A 86 1.63 -1.02 -10.76
N THR A 87 1.00 -1.92 -10.01
CA THR A 87 -0.47 -1.92 -9.88
C THR A 87 -0.89 -0.68 -9.09
N GLU A 88 -1.83 0.09 -9.63
CA GLU A 88 -2.40 1.25 -8.95
C GLU A 88 -3.81 0.93 -8.45
N VAL A 89 -4.17 1.47 -7.29
CA VAL A 89 -5.54 1.56 -6.82
C VAL A 89 -5.90 3.02 -6.58
N GLU A 90 -7.12 3.38 -6.95
CA GLU A 90 -7.72 4.68 -6.64
C GLU A 90 -9.10 4.42 -6.01
N VAL A 91 -9.29 4.88 -4.77
CA VAL A 91 -10.56 4.74 -4.04
C VAL A 91 -11.06 6.09 -3.54
N PRO A 92 -12.36 6.41 -3.67
CA PRO A 92 -12.91 7.65 -3.15
C PRO A 92 -13.16 7.58 -1.65
N VAL A 93 -12.65 8.55 -0.91
CA VAL A 93 -13.06 8.85 0.47
C VAL A 93 -14.17 9.88 0.42
N LYS A 94 -15.31 9.55 1.02
CA LYS A 94 -16.45 10.48 1.08
C LYS A 94 -16.31 11.39 2.28
N VAL A 95 -16.34 12.70 2.05
CA VAL A 95 -16.34 13.72 3.09
C VAL A 95 -17.77 14.23 3.27
N THR A 96 -18.26 14.23 4.50
CA THR A 96 -19.59 14.77 4.84
C THR A 96 -19.44 15.94 5.81
N TYR A 97 -19.94 17.11 5.42
CA TYR A 97 -19.86 18.34 6.20
C TYR A 97 -21.08 18.53 7.14
N PRO A 98 -20.98 19.38 8.17
CA PRO A 98 -22.08 19.69 9.08
C PRO A 98 -23.36 20.21 8.40
N ASP A 99 -23.23 20.96 7.29
CA ASP A 99 -24.38 21.41 6.49
C ASP A 99 -25.06 20.29 5.66
N GLY A 100 -24.48 19.08 5.69
CA GLY A 100 -24.93 17.89 4.99
C GLY A 100 -24.48 17.82 3.54
N SER A 101 -23.71 18.79 3.05
CA SER A 101 -23.03 18.69 1.76
C SER A 101 -21.91 17.64 1.82
N THR A 102 -21.58 17.09 0.66
CA THR A 102 -20.62 15.99 0.54
C THR A 102 -19.76 16.15 -0.69
N GLU A 103 -18.55 15.62 -0.65
CA GLU A 103 -17.67 15.43 -1.80
C GLU A 103 -16.91 14.10 -1.70
N ASP A 104 -16.41 13.62 -2.83
CA ASP A 104 -15.59 12.41 -2.91
C ASP A 104 -14.16 12.82 -3.28
N VAL A 105 -13.20 12.43 -2.44
CA VAL A 105 -11.78 12.77 -2.59
C VAL A 105 -11.01 11.49 -2.92
N PRO A 106 -10.27 11.42 -4.04
CA PRO A 106 -9.54 10.22 -4.41
C PRO A 106 -8.31 10.00 -3.51
N VAL A 107 -8.12 8.76 -3.07
CA VAL A 107 -6.89 8.25 -2.47
C VAL A 107 -6.23 7.31 -3.47
N LYS A 108 -4.97 7.58 -3.82
CA LYS A 108 -4.21 6.78 -4.78
C LYS A 108 -3.04 6.08 -4.11
N VAL A 109 -2.94 4.77 -4.31
CA VAL A 109 -1.81 3.96 -3.84
C VAL A 109 -1.24 3.13 -4.98
N THR A 110 0.09 3.15 -5.11
CA THR A 110 0.82 2.34 -6.09
C THR A 110 1.57 1.21 -5.40
N VAL A 111 1.47 0.01 -5.95
CA VAL A 111 2.22 -1.16 -5.47
C VAL A 111 3.66 -1.06 -5.94
N ASP A 112 4.59 -0.93 -4.99
CA ASP A 112 6.02 -0.99 -5.24
C ASP A 112 6.49 -2.42 -5.51
N SER A 113 7.70 -2.53 -6.03
CA SER A 113 8.34 -3.83 -6.22
C SER A 113 8.78 -4.43 -4.88
N ASN A 114 8.49 -5.71 -4.64
CA ASN A 114 9.11 -6.40 -3.53
C ASN A 114 10.54 -6.79 -3.91
N GLN A 115 11.49 -6.67 -2.98
CA GLN A 115 12.90 -7.02 -3.22
C GLN A 115 13.04 -8.46 -3.76
N ALA A 116 12.22 -9.40 -3.28
CA ALA A 116 12.21 -10.78 -3.77
C ALA A 116 11.82 -10.93 -5.26
N GLY A 117 11.06 -9.99 -5.82
CA GLY A 117 10.72 -9.96 -7.25
C GLY A 117 11.73 -9.18 -8.10
N GLU A 118 12.57 -8.35 -7.48
CA GLU A 118 13.65 -7.61 -8.16
C GLU A 118 14.95 -8.40 -8.24
N HIS A 119 15.16 -9.33 -7.31
CA HIS A 119 16.42 -10.04 -7.13
C HIS A 119 16.26 -11.54 -7.33
N GLU A 120 17.09 -12.11 -8.19
CA GLU A 120 17.08 -13.54 -8.51
C GLU A 120 18.46 -14.16 -8.22
N PRO A 121 18.68 -14.70 -7.00
CA PRO A 121 19.91 -15.42 -6.71
C PRO A 121 19.96 -16.74 -7.50
N GLY A 122 21.13 -17.12 -7.98
CA GLY A 122 21.33 -18.30 -8.80
C GLY A 122 22.58 -19.09 -8.40
N TYR A 123 22.60 -20.37 -8.75
CA TYR A 123 23.69 -21.30 -8.49
C TYR A 123 23.98 -22.11 -9.75
N GLU A 124 25.26 -22.38 -10.01
CA GLU A 124 25.69 -23.27 -11.09
C GLU A 124 25.89 -24.71 -10.60
N ASP A 125 25.78 -25.67 -11.52
CA ASP A 125 26.05 -27.07 -11.22
C ASP A 125 27.53 -27.29 -10.87
N ALA A 126 27.78 -28.01 -9.78
CA ALA A 126 29.12 -28.46 -9.41
C ALA A 126 29.20 -29.99 -9.41
N THR A 127 30.42 -30.52 -9.63
CA THR A 127 30.67 -31.96 -9.56
C THR A 127 31.84 -32.27 -8.64
N THR A 128 31.71 -33.37 -7.89
CA THR A 128 32.74 -33.83 -6.96
C THR A 128 32.77 -35.36 -6.89
N LYS A 129 33.71 -35.91 -6.13
CA LYS A 129 33.85 -37.35 -5.88
C LYS A 129 33.17 -37.74 -4.57
N PRO A 130 32.81 -39.02 -4.37
CA PRO A 130 32.33 -39.52 -3.08
C PRO A 130 33.21 -39.11 -1.91
N GLY A 131 32.59 -38.63 -0.83
CA GLY A 131 33.28 -38.14 0.37
C GLY A 131 34.19 -36.92 0.16
N LYS A 132 34.05 -36.18 -0.94
CA LYS A 132 34.79 -34.93 -1.18
C LYS A 132 33.85 -33.72 -1.20
N PRO A 133 34.05 -32.75 -0.29
CA PRO A 133 33.26 -31.52 -0.30
C PRO A 133 33.50 -30.73 -1.59
N VAL A 134 32.48 -29.99 -2.01
CA VAL A 134 32.56 -28.99 -3.08
C VAL A 134 31.77 -27.76 -2.67
N ASP A 135 32.34 -26.58 -2.94
CA ASP A 135 31.69 -25.30 -2.69
C ASP A 135 30.97 -24.84 -3.96
N VAL A 136 29.72 -24.46 -3.79
CA VAL A 136 28.85 -23.92 -4.85
C VAL A 136 28.49 -22.49 -4.47
N PRO A 137 29.23 -21.48 -4.97
CA PRO A 137 28.92 -20.09 -4.68
C PRO A 137 27.62 -19.69 -5.38
N GLN A 138 26.94 -18.69 -4.80
CA GLN A 138 25.90 -17.96 -5.49
C GLN A 138 26.55 -17.18 -6.67
N THR A 139 25.98 -17.30 -7.87
CA THR A 139 26.51 -16.73 -9.13
C THR A 139 25.49 -15.90 -9.90
N GLY A 140 24.23 -15.88 -9.44
CA GLY A 140 23.16 -15.08 -10.05
C GLY A 140 23.27 -13.59 -9.67
N ASP A 141 22.16 -13.00 -9.24
CA ASP A 141 22.18 -11.61 -8.77
C ASP A 141 23.05 -11.47 -7.52
N THR A 142 24.08 -10.64 -7.60
CA THR A 142 25.04 -10.37 -6.50
C THR A 142 24.78 -9.02 -5.83
N ASP A 143 23.88 -8.20 -6.39
CA ASP A 143 23.49 -6.89 -5.83
C ASP A 143 22.24 -7.06 -4.98
N LEU A 144 22.36 -7.86 -3.92
CA LEU A 144 21.26 -8.15 -3.01
C LEU A 144 21.14 -7.09 -1.92
N PRO A 145 19.94 -6.79 -1.43
CA PRO A 145 19.73 -5.78 -0.40
C PRO A 145 20.46 -6.14 0.90
N ASP A 146 20.94 -5.10 1.60
CA ASP A 146 21.57 -5.24 2.91
C ASP A 146 20.64 -5.99 3.89
N GLY A 147 21.20 -7.01 4.56
CA GLY A 147 20.45 -7.86 5.49
C GLY A 147 19.76 -9.07 4.85
N THR A 148 19.98 -9.32 3.55
CA THR A 148 19.63 -10.61 2.92
C THR A 148 20.34 -11.76 3.65
N HIS A 149 19.62 -12.86 3.89
CA HIS A 149 20.13 -14.05 4.57
C HIS A 149 19.78 -15.30 3.78
N PHE A 150 20.72 -16.24 3.70
CA PHE A 150 20.54 -17.51 3.00
C PHE A 150 20.37 -18.66 3.99
N ASP A 151 19.36 -19.48 3.76
CA ASP A 151 19.10 -20.67 4.56
C ASP A 151 19.22 -21.93 3.71
N GLY A 152 19.70 -23.00 4.34
CA GLY A 152 19.84 -24.30 3.71
C GLY A 152 18.51 -24.99 3.42
N PRO A 153 18.54 -26.06 2.60
CA PRO A 153 17.35 -26.83 2.30
C PRO A 153 16.77 -27.46 3.56
N SER A 154 15.44 -27.48 3.67
CA SER A 154 14.73 -28.09 4.80
C SER A 154 14.93 -29.61 4.89
N GLU A 155 15.30 -30.24 3.77
CA GLU A 155 15.53 -31.68 3.65
C GLU A 155 16.89 -31.92 3.00
N VAL A 156 17.74 -32.69 3.69
CA VAL A 156 19.03 -33.16 3.18
C VAL A 156 18.95 -34.68 2.98
N PRO A 157 19.30 -35.22 1.79
CA PRO A 157 19.28 -36.67 1.57
C PRO A 157 20.17 -37.43 2.55
N GLU A 158 19.78 -38.66 2.90
CA GLU A 158 20.53 -39.48 3.85
C GLU A 158 21.99 -39.69 3.38
N GLY A 159 22.94 -39.42 4.28
CA GLY A 159 24.37 -39.56 4.03
C GLY A 159 25.03 -38.38 3.31
N TRP A 160 24.24 -37.34 2.95
CA TRP A 160 24.77 -36.07 2.47
C TRP A 160 24.94 -35.08 3.61
N ASP A 161 25.92 -34.20 3.47
CA ASP A 161 26.13 -33.05 4.34
C ASP A 161 26.04 -31.77 3.49
N VAL A 162 25.25 -30.80 3.94
CA VAL A 162 24.99 -29.54 3.25
C VAL A 162 25.08 -28.41 4.27
N ASP A 163 26.02 -27.50 4.04
CA ASP A 163 26.21 -26.29 4.84
C ASP A 163 26.06 -25.07 3.94
N VAL A 164 25.30 -24.06 4.38
CA VAL A 164 25.06 -22.83 3.61
C VAL A 164 25.60 -21.67 4.40
N ASN A 165 26.45 -20.86 3.76
CA ASN A 165 26.90 -19.60 4.34
C ASN A 165 25.73 -18.59 4.33
N PRO A 166 25.27 -18.12 5.50
CA PRO A 166 24.13 -17.22 5.59
C PRO A 166 24.35 -15.85 4.95
N ASP A 167 25.60 -15.41 4.80
CA ASP A 167 25.93 -14.06 4.33
C ASP A 167 26.04 -13.97 2.80
N ASP A 168 26.56 -15.02 2.15
CA ASP A 168 26.86 -15.02 0.70
C ASP A 168 26.18 -16.17 -0.08
N GLY A 169 25.45 -17.04 0.61
CA GLY A 169 24.73 -18.15 0.01
C GLY A 169 25.63 -19.31 -0.46
N THR A 170 26.95 -19.22 -0.30
CA THR A 170 27.86 -20.29 -0.71
C THR A 170 27.48 -21.59 -0.01
N THR A 171 27.17 -22.60 -0.80
CA THR A 171 26.72 -23.90 -0.31
C THR A 171 27.84 -24.92 -0.43
N THR A 172 28.31 -25.46 0.68
CA THR A 172 29.25 -26.58 0.71
C THR A 172 28.49 -27.89 0.78
N VAL A 173 28.69 -28.76 -0.22
CA VAL A 173 28.02 -30.07 -0.30
C VAL A 173 29.04 -31.19 -0.23
N THR A 174 28.82 -32.15 0.67
CA THR A 174 29.61 -33.39 0.77
C THR A 174 28.75 -34.62 0.50
N PRO A 175 28.98 -35.35 -0.60
CA PRO A 175 28.30 -36.61 -0.84
C PRO A 175 28.83 -37.73 0.07
N PRO A 176 28.04 -38.79 0.28
CA PRO A 176 28.50 -39.98 1.00
C PRO A 176 29.75 -40.59 0.34
N ALA A 177 30.56 -41.27 1.15
CA ALA A 177 31.84 -41.88 0.75
C ALA A 177 31.70 -43.15 -0.09
#